data_AF-A0A3D5AKK9-F1
#
_entry.id   AF-A0A3D5AKK9-F1
#
_cell.length_a   1.000
_cell.length_b   1.000
_cell.length_c   1.000
_cell.angle_alpha   90.00
_cell.angle_beta   90.00
_cell.angle_gamma   90.00
#
_symmetry.space_group_name_H-M   'P 1'
#
loop_
_entity.id
_entity.type
_entity.pdbx_description
1 polymer ?
#
loop_
_entity_poly.entity_id
_entity_poly.type
_entity_poly.pdbx_seq_one_letter_code
_entity_poly.pdbx_strand_id
1 'polypeptide(L)'
;MSGSGLNSIEDAIAAIKAGRPVIVVDDEDRENEGDLIFAAELATPELVAFTVRYTSGYICAPLTEEEADRLELPPQYYTNQDRRGTAYAVTVDAREGVSTGISAADRAHTIRLLADPQTTAGDLSRPGHVVPLRAKSGGVLRRPGHTEAAIDLATMAGLKPAGVLCELVNDDGTMMRLPDLKRFATEHELAVISIADLIAYRRRTERLVQRIAEARMPTEFGEFKAVGYHATHDNAEHVALVYGEIGDGQDVLVRVHSECLTGDVFGSVRCDCGQIGR
;
A
#
# COMPACT_ATOMS: atom_id res chain seq x y z
N MET A 1 -0.15 -21.83 8.23
CA MET A 1 -0.39 -20.70 9.16
C MET A 1 0.97 -20.10 9.50
N SER A 2 1.20 -18.82 9.20
CA SER A 2 2.35 -18.07 9.70
C SER A 2 2.24 -17.87 11.22
N GLY A 3 3.34 -17.55 11.89
CA GLY A 3 3.44 -17.46 13.36
C GLY A 3 2.51 -16.47 14.07
N SER A 4 1.69 -15.69 13.33
CA SER A 4 0.70 -14.72 13.83
C SER A 4 -0.74 -15.23 13.90
N GLY A 5 -1.02 -16.45 13.39
CA GLY A 5 -2.39 -16.97 13.30
C GLY A 5 -3.27 -16.19 12.31
N LEU A 6 -2.65 -15.51 11.34
CA LEU A 6 -3.28 -14.85 10.19
C LEU A 6 -3.11 -15.70 8.92
N ASN A 7 -3.85 -15.35 7.87
CA ASN A 7 -3.73 -15.99 6.56
C ASN A 7 -2.43 -15.58 5.85
N SER A 8 -2.04 -16.35 4.83
CA SER A 8 -0.90 -15.97 4.00
C SER A 8 -1.26 -14.81 3.05
N ILE A 9 -0.26 -14.07 2.59
CA ILE A 9 -0.49 -13.01 1.61
C ILE A 9 -0.92 -13.61 0.27
N GLU A 10 -0.43 -14.81 -0.05
CA GLU A 10 -0.85 -15.60 -1.20
C GLU A 10 -2.34 -15.93 -1.19
N ASP A 11 -2.90 -16.30 -0.02
CA ASP A 11 -4.35 -16.55 0.14
C ASP A 11 -5.15 -15.26 -0.13
N ALA A 12 -4.67 -14.12 0.38
CA ALA A 12 -5.31 -12.83 0.16
C ALA A 12 -5.27 -12.40 -1.32
N ILE A 13 -4.13 -12.57 -1.99
CA ILE A 13 -3.99 -12.31 -3.43
C ILE A 13 -4.96 -13.19 -4.22
N ALA A 14 -5.06 -14.47 -3.89
CA ALA A 14 -5.97 -15.39 -4.55
C ALA A 14 -7.45 -15.02 -4.32
N ALA A 15 -7.80 -14.57 -3.12
CA ALA A 15 -9.14 -14.09 -2.80
C ALA A 15 -9.50 -12.84 -3.60
N ILE A 16 -8.63 -11.83 -3.61
CA ILE A 16 -8.80 -10.59 -4.39
C ILE A 16 -8.95 -10.90 -5.88
N LYS A 17 -8.10 -11.76 -6.43
CA LYS A 17 -8.17 -12.19 -7.83
C LYS A 17 -9.50 -12.87 -8.18
N ALA A 18 -10.09 -13.57 -7.22
CA ALA A 18 -11.39 -14.22 -7.36
C ALA A 18 -12.60 -13.27 -7.12
N GLY A 19 -12.36 -11.97 -6.89
CA GLY A 19 -13.41 -11.00 -6.58
C GLY A 19 -13.97 -11.10 -5.17
N ARG A 20 -13.26 -11.79 -4.27
CA ARG A 20 -13.64 -11.90 -2.85
C ARG A 20 -12.89 -10.84 -2.04
N PRO A 21 -13.55 -10.19 -1.07
CA PRO A 21 -12.88 -9.24 -0.21
C PRO A 21 -11.95 -9.96 0.78
N VAL A 22 -11.02 -9.20 1.35
CA VAL A 22 -10.13 -9.62 2.44
C VAL A 22 -10.17 -8.58 3.54
N ILE A 23 -9.81 -8.97 4.75
CA ILE A 23 -9.64 -8.05 5.87
C ILE A 23 -8.15 -7.73 5.98
N VAL A 24 -7.83 -6.45 6.00
CA VAL A 24 -6.46 -5.98 6.25
C VAL A 24 -6.45 -5.22 7.57
N VAL A 25 -5.53 -5.61 8.45
CA VAL A 25 -5.28 -4.93 9.72
C VAL A 25 -3.94 -4.20 9.70
N ASP A 26 -3.89 -3.06 10.39
CA ASP A 26 -2.65 -2.38 10.68
C ASP A 26 -2.07 -2.80 12.04
N ASP A 27 -0.94 -2.17 12.40
CA ASP A 27 -0.26 -2.44 13.67
C ASP A 27 -1.10 -1.94 14.86
N GLU A 28 -0.96 -2.57 16.03
CA GLU A 28 -1.70 -2.21 17.25
C GLU A 28 -1.46 -0.75 17.66
N ASP A 29 -0.30 -0.19 17.31
CA ASP A 29 0.09 1.21 17.58
C ASP A 29 -0.49 2.24 16.58
N ARG A 30 -1.12 1.79 15.48
CA ARG A 30 -1.73 2.67 14.47
C ARG A 30 -3.22 2.84 14.76
N GLU A 31 -4.12 2.16 14.07
CA GLU A 31 -5.57 2.25 14.32
C GLU A 31 -6.08 1.05 15.10
N ASN A 32 -5.37 -0.10 14.99
CA ASN A 32 -5.84 -1.39 15.51
C ASN A 32 -7.25 -1.69 14.98
N GLU A 33 -7.48 -1.36 13.70
CA GLU A 33 -8.75 -1.48 12.97
C GLU A 33 -8.54 -2.40 11.77
N GLY A 34 -9.65 -2.93 11.26
CA GLY A 34 -9.66 -3.77 10.06
C GLY A 34 -10.49 -3.12 8.97
N ASP A 35 -9.89 -2.96 7.80
CA ASP A 35 -10.59 -2.57 6.59
C ASP A 35 -11.01 -3.80 5.80
N LEU A 36 -12.26 -3.78 5.30
CA LEU A 36 -12.70 -4.72 4.27
C LEU A 36 -12.21 -4.21 2.90
N ILE A 37 -11.31 -4.96 2.26
CA ILE A 37 -10.63 -4.55 1.03
C ILE A 37 -10.97 -5.48 -0.14
N PHE A 38 -11.26 -4.91 -1.31
CA PHE A 38 -11.42 -5.65 -2.56
C PHE A 38 -10.95 -4.83 -3.78
N ALA A 39 -10.75 -5.47 -4.93
CA ALA A 39 -10.36 -4.79 -6.16
C ALA A 39 -11.54 -4.03 -6.77
N ALA A 40 -11.32 -2.76 -7.12
CA ALA A 40 -12.39 -1.88 -7.60
C ALA A 40 -13.04 -2.37 -8.91
N GLU A 41 -12.27 -2.94 -9.83
CA GLU A 41 -12.82 -3.46 -11.10
C GLU A 41 -13.79 -4.64 -10.90
N LEU A 42 -13.72 -5.33 -9.76
CA LEU A 42 -14.56 -6.47 -9.41
C LEU A 42 -15.73 -6.10 -8.49
N ALA A 43 -15.96 -4.80 -8.24
CA ALA A 43 -17.07 -4.35 -7.43
C ALA A 43 -18.40 -4.81 -8.05
N THR A 44 -19.24 -5.49 -7.26
CA THR A 44 -20.62 -5.83 -7.65
C THR A 44 -21.62 -5.15 -6.70
N PRO A 45 -22.91 -5.00 -7.09
CA PRO A 45 -23.93 -4.51 -6.17
C PRO A 45 -24.00 -5.33 -4.87
N GLU A 46 -23.83 -6.65 -4.94
CA GLU A 46 -23.85 -7.55 -3.79
C GLU A 46 -22.64 -7.32 -2.87
N LEU A 47 -21.44 -7.16 -3.45
CA LEU A 47 -20.22 -6.92 -2.70
C LEU A 47 -20.22 -5.55 -2.03
N VAL A 48 -20.71 -4.52 -2.73
CA VAL A 48 -20.87 -3.18 -2.14
C VAL A 48 -21.97 -3.19 -1.07
N ALA A 49 -23.09 -3.90 -1.28
CA ALA A 49 -24.12 -4.06 -0.25
C ALA A 49 -23.59 -4.79 0.99
N PHE A 50 -22.78 -5.83 0.81
CA PHE A 50 -22.09 -6.53 1.89
C PHE A 50 -21.15 -5.57 2.64
N THR A 51 -20.36 -4.78 1.91
CA THR A 51 -19.46 -3.77 2.50
C THR A 51 -20.27 -2.80 3.36
N VAL A 52 -21.31 -2.18 2.83
CA VAL A 52 -22.16 -1.23 3.56
C VAL A 52 -22.82 -1.84 4.80
N ARG A 53 -23.18 -3.13 4.75
CA ARG A 53 -23.85 -3.79 5.88
C ARG A 53 -22.96 -3.91 7.11
N TYR A 54 -21.66 -4.11 6.93
CA TYR A 54 -20.74 -4.48 8.02
C TYR A 54 -19.65 -3.43 8.30
N THR A 55 -19.66 -2.31 7.58
CA THR A 55 -18.66 -1.24 7.71
C THR A 55 -19.32 0.08 8.07
N SER A 56 -18.50 1.12 8.28
CA SER A 56 -18.97 2.49 8.51
C SER A 56 -19.85 3.04 7.36
N GLY A 57 -19.77 2.44 6.17
CA GLY A 57 -20.45 2.89 4.96
C GLY A 57 -19.76 4.07 4.28
N TYR A 58 -18.66 4.58 4.83
CA TYR A 58 -17.82 5.63 4.26
C TYR A 58 -16.84 5.04 3.23
N ILE A 59 -17.39 4.55 2.13
CA ILE A 59 -16.64 3.78 1.14
C ILE A 59 -15.58 4.64 0.45
N CYS A 60 -14.33 4.17 0.59
CA CYS A 60 -13.18 4.77 -0.04
C CYS A 60 -12.71 3.92 -1.23
N ALA A 61 -12.24 4.58 -2.29
CA ALA A 61 -11.71 3.94 -3.49
C ALA A 61 -10.26 4.40 -3.76
N PRO A 62 -9.26 3.70 -3.20
CA PRO A 62 -7.85 3.98 -3.50
C PRO A 62 -7.53 3.89 -4.99
N LEU A 63 -6.79 4.88 -5.47
CA LEU A 63 -6.23 5.01 -6.82
C LEU A 63 -4.75 5.36 -6.72
N THR A 64 -3.98 5.08 -7.77
CA THR A 64 -2.61 5.63 -7.87
C THR A 64 -2.65 7.16 -8.03
N GLU A 65 -1.54 7.82 -7.71
CA GLU A 65 -1.40 9.26 -7.95
C GLU A 65 -1.60 9.60 -9.44
N GLU A 66 -1.14 8.75 -10.37
CA GLU A 66 -1.32 8.97 -11.82
C GLU A 66 -2.80 8.85 -12.25
N GLU A 67 -3.53 7.86 -11.74
CA GLU A 67 -4.95 7.68 -12.06
C GLU A 67 -5.81 8.81 -11.48
N ALA A 68 -5.48 9.27 -10.27
CA ALA A 68 -6.13 10.43 -9.69
C ALA A 68 -5.90 11.71 -10.52
N ASP A 69 -4.68 11.92 -11.03
CA ASP A 69 -4.39 13.06 -11.89
C ASP A 69 -5.08 12.94 -13.26
N ARG A 70 -5.08 11.75 -13.86
CA ARG A 70 -5.77 11.46 -15.14
C ARG A 70 -7.27 11.72 -15.07
N LEU A 71 -7.89 11.41 -13.94
CA LEU A 71 -9.32 11.62 -13.70
C LEU A 71 -9.64 13.01 -13.14
N GLU A 72 -8.66 13.91 -13.00
CA GLU A 72 -8.80 15.25 -12.39
C GLU A 72 -9.43 15.19 -10.99
N LEU A 73 -8.87 14.37 -10.11
CA LEU A 73 -9.28 14.19 -8.72
C LEU A 73 -8.32 14.94 -7.77
N PRO A 74 -8.50 16.25 -7.56
CA PRO A 74 -7.68 17.01 -6.64
C PRO A 74 -7.95 16.58 -5.19
N PRO A 75 -7.03 16.90 -4.26
CA PRO A 75 -7.27 16.73 -2.83
C PRO A 75 -8.58 17.36 -2.39
N GLN A 76 -9.28 16.71 -1.46
CA GLN A 76 -10.56 17.20 -0.93
C GLN A 76 -10.41 18.55 -0.22
N TYR A 77 -9.24 18.81 0.35
CA TYR A 77 -8.89 20.08 0.97
C TYR A 77 -7.43 20.43 0.65
N TYR A 78 -7.14 21.72 0.49
CA TYR A 78 -5.85 22.19 -0.02
C TYR A 78 -4.66 21.88 0.90
N THR A 79 -4.89 21.75 2.20
CA THR A 79 -3.88 21.33 3.18
C THR A 79 -4.36 20.05 3.84
N ASN A 80 -3.59 18.96 3.74
CA ASN A 80 -3.96 17.74 4.45
C ASN A 80 -3.84 17.96 5.97
N GLN A 81 -4.97 17.91 6.67
CA GLN A 81 -5.07 18.05 8.13
C GLN A 81 -5.40 16.73 8.82
N ASP A 82 -5.52 15.64 8.06
CA ASP A 82 -5.75 14.32 8.64
C ASP A 82 -4.53 13.89 9.46
N ARG A 83 -4.77 13.40 10.68
CA ARG A 83 -3.71 13.03 11.63
C ARG A 83 -2.83 11.90 11.11
N ARG A 84 -3.36 11.05 10.21
CA ARG A 84 -2.66 9.93 9.58
C ARG A 84 -2.18 10.26 8.17
N GLY A 85 -2.38 11.51 7.72
CA GLY A 85 -2.03 11.97 6.39
C GLY A 85 -2.75 11.22 5.27
N THR A 86 -3.95 10.67 5.52
CA THR A 86 -4.75 10.01 4.49
C THR A 86 -5.11 11.03 3.40
N ALA A 87 -4.77 10.70 2.16
CA ALA A 87 -4.85 11.62 1.03
C ALA A 87 -6.22 11.53 0.34
N TYR A 88 -7.25 12.05 1.02
CA TYR A 88 -8.60 12.15 0.48
C TYR A 88 -8.65 13.05 -0.76
N ALA A 89 -9.29 12.59 -1.82
CA ALA A 89 -9.66 13.39 -2.99
C ALA A 89 -11.15 13.76 -2.95
N VAL A 90 -11.54 14.70 -3.80
CA VAL A 90 -12.95 15.11 -3.93
C VAL A 90 -13.84 13.91 -4.25
N THR A 91 -14.97 13.81 -3.55
CA THR A 91 -15.93 12.70 -3.73
C THR A 91 -16.57 12.72 -5.11
N VAL A 92 -16.93 11.54 -5.60
CA VAL A 92 -17.43 11.35 -6.96
C VAL A 92 -18.58 10.37 -7.04
N ASP A 93 -19.40 10.57 -8.07
CA ASP A 93 -20.32 9.59 -8.63
C ASP A 93 -20.06 9.44 -10.13
N ALA A 94 -20.44 8.31 -10.71
CA ALA A 94 -20.61 8.18 -12.15
C ALA A 94 -21.59 9.25 -12.65
N ARG A 95 -21.31 9.86 -13.80
CA ARG A 95 -22.19 10.87 -14.41
C ARG A 95 -23.45 10.25 -15.00
N GLU A 96 -23.31 9.06 -15.58
CA GLU A 96 -24.39 8.31 -16.22
C GLU A 96 -24.51 6.92 -15.60
N GLY A 97 -25.60 6.21 -15.92
CA GLY A 97 -25.81 4.84 -15.43
C GLY A 97 -26.13 4.72 -13.94
N VAL A 98 -26.36 5.84 -13.25
CA VAL A 98 -26.74 5.91 -11.83
C VAL A 98 -28.01 6.72 -11.63
N SER A 99 -28.65 6.52 -10.47
CA SER A 99 -29.80 7.31 -10.04
C SER A 99 -29.38 8.50 -9.16
N THR A 100 -29.47 8.33 -7.84
CA THR A 100 -28.99 9.31 -6.86
C THR A 100 -27.53 9.10 -6.49
N GLY A 101 -26.92 7.98 -6.89
CA GLY A 101 -25.52 7.66 -6.59
C GLY A 101 -25.32 6.82 -5.33
N ILE A 102 -26.27 6.81 -4.39
CA ILE A 102 -26.07 6.22 -3.05
C ILE A 102 -26.37 4.71 -2.97
N SER A 103 -27.09 4.15 -3.94
CA SER A 103 -27.43 2.73 -3.89
C SER A 103 -26.17 1.85 -4.01
N ALA A 104 -26.23 0.59 -3.57
CA ALA A 104 -25.10 -0.33 -3.73
C ALA A 104 -24.77 -0.56 -5.22
N ALA A 105 -25.79 -0.60 -6.08
CA ALA A 105 -25.61 -0.71 -7.52
C ALA A 105 -24.95 0.53 -8.13
N ASP A 106 -25.40 1.73 -7.73
CA ASP A 106 -24.84 2.99 -8.22
C ASP A 106 -23.37 3.15 -7.78
N ARG A 107 -23.08 2.93 -6.49
CA ARG A 107 -21.70 2.97 -5.97
C ARG A 107 -20.81 1.92 -6.62
N ALA A 108 -21.30 0.70 -6.83
CA ALA A 108 -20.54 -0.32 -7.57
C ALA A 108 -20.23 0.12 -9.00
N HIS A 109 -21.16 0.82 -9.67
CA HIS A 109 -20.91 1.37 -11.00
C HIS A 109 -19.83 2.46 -10.97
N THR A 110 -19.93 3.44 -10.07
CA THR A 110 -18.92 4.48 -9.86
C THR A 110 -17.55 3.88 -9.59
N ILE A 111 -17.46 2.89 -8.68
CA ILE A 111 -16.19 2.23 -8.32
C ILE A 111 -15.55 1.55 -9.53
N ARG A 112 -16.33 0.82 -10.34
CA ARG A 112 -15.80 0.17 -11.56
C ARG A 112 -15.29 1.20 -12.58
N LEU A 113 -15.97 2.35 -12.72
CA LEU A 113 -15.49 3.43 -13.60
C LEU A 113 -14.15 3.99 -13.10
N LEU A 114 -13.95 4.16 -11.80
CA LEU A 114 -12.68 4.62 -11.25
C LEU A 114 -11.51 3.67 -11.57
N ALA A 115 -11.78 2.37 -11.74
CA ALA A 115 -10.78 1.37 -12.11
C ALA A 115 -10.56 1.23 -13.63
N ASP A 116 -11.49 1.73 -14.45
CA ASP A 116 -11.44 1.56 -15.90
C ASP A 116 -10.46 2.57 -16.54
N PRO A 117 -9.42 2.09 -17.26
CA PRO A 117 -8.46 2.96 -17.92
C PRO A 117 -9.06 3.82 -19.05
N GLN A 118 -10.28 3.53 -19.52
CA GLN A 118 -10.98 4.32 -20.54
C GLN A 118 -11.82 5.46 -19.94
N THR A 119 -12.13 5.43 -18.66
CA THR A 119 -12.91 6.48 -17.98
C THR A 119 -12.18 7.82 -18.07
N THR A 120 -12.88 8.90 -18.34
CA THR A 120 -12.33 10.25 -18.34
C THR A 120 -12.88 11.06 -17.17
N ALA A 121 -12.28 12.22 -16.87
CA ALA A 121 -12.81 13.15 -15.88
C ALA A 121 -14.27 13.55 -16.16
N GLY A 122 -14.67 13.57 -17.44
CA GLY A 122 -16.03 13.87 -17.91
C GLY A 122 -17.05 12.81 -17.55
N ASP A 123 -16.64 11.57 -17.29
CA ASP A 123 -17.55 10.47 -16.92
C ASP A 123 -17.92 10.49 -15.43
N LEU A 124 -17.36 11.43 -14.67
CA LEU A 124 -17.55 11.58 -13.23
C LEU A 124 -18.19 12.94 -12.90
N SER A 125 -19.05 12.92 -11.88
CA SER A 125 -19.66 14.09 -11.25
C SER A 125 -19.07 14.32 -9.87
N ARG A 126 -18.97 15.58 -9.45
CA ARG A 126 -18.48 16.02 -8.13
C ARG A 126 -19.48 17.02 -7.53
N PRO A 127 -19.87 16.92 -6.25
CA PRO A 127 -19.55 15.82 -5.32
C PRO A 127 -20.27 14.51 -5.70
N GLY A 128 -19.99 13.44 -4.98
CA GLY A 128 -20.74 12.18 -5.02
C GLY A 128 -20.54 11.33 -3.77
N HIS A 129 -20.78 10.02 -3.88
CA HIS A 129 -20.92 9.11 -2.74
C HIS A 129 -19.81 8.06 -2.61
N VAL A 130 -18.79 8.13 -3.47
CA VAL A 130 -17.54 7.36 -3.35
C VAL A 130 -16.40 8.31 -3.08
N VAL A 131 -15.50 7.96 -2.16
CA VAL A 131 -14.39 8.82 -1.72
C VAL A 131 -13.07 8.31 -2.31
N PRO A 132 -12.53 8.89 -3.39
CA PRO A 132 -11.25 8.44 -3.92
C PRO A 132 -10.11 8.78 -2.95
N LEU A 133 -9.15 7.88 -2.81
CA LEU A 133 -7.94 8.09 -2.01
C LEU A 133 -6.71 8.02 -2.92
N ARG A 134 -5.76 8.94 -2.73
CA ARG A 134 -4.52 8.98 -3.53
C ARG A 134 -3.43 8.17 -2.84
N ALA A 135 -3.22 6.93 -3.28
CA ALA A 135 -2.19 6.06 -2.75
C ALA A 135 -0.79 6.54 -3.17
N LYS A 136 0.17 6.49 -2.24
CA LYS A 136 1.56 6.86 -2.54
C LYS A 136 2.21 5.87 -3.50
N SER A 137 2.88 6.37 -4.53
CA SER A 137 3.74 5.55 -5.39
C SER A 137 4.76 4.79 -4.55
N GLY A 138 4.87 3.47 -4.77
CA GLY A 138 5.65 2.56 -3.93
C GLY A 138 4.81 1.70 -2.97
N GLY A 139 3.53 2.04 -2.76
CA GLY A 139 2.58 1.24 -1.98
C GLY A 139 2.98 1.13 -0.50
N VAL A 140 2.73 -0.02 0.12
CA VAL A 140 2.94 -0.21 1.56
C VAL A 140 4.40 -0.08 1.99
N LEU A 141 5.34 -0.22 1.03
CA LEU A 141 6.76 -0.02 1.25
C LEU A 141 7.12 1.45 1.51
N ARG A 142 6.31 2.39 0.98
CA ARG A 142 6.50 3.83 1.15
C ARG A 142 5.60 4.40 2.26
N ARG A 143 4.35 3.94 2.35
CA ARG A 143 3.41 4.31 3.41
C ARG A 143 2.64 3.07 3.89
N PRO A 144 2.81 2.63 5.14
CA PRO A 144 2.15 1.44 5.66
C PRO A 144 0.68 1.74 6.03
N GLY A 145 -0.17 1.99 5.05
CA GLY A 145 -1.59 2.29 5.23
C GLY A 145 -2.52 1.39 4.41
N HIS A 146 -3.79 1.30 4.82
CA HIS A 146 -4.81 0.52 4.12
C HIS A 146 -5.05 0.99 2.68
N THR A 147 -4.92 2.31 2.44
CA THR A 147 -4.97 2.91 1.10
C THR A 147 -3.96 2.26 0.16
N GLU A 148 -2.69 2.17 0.59
CA GLU A 148 -1.62 1.55 -0.18
C GLU A 148 -1.80 0.03 -0.27
N ALA A 149 -2.26 -0.63 0.80
CA ALA A 149 -2.50 -2.07 0.81
C ALA A 149 -3.54 -2.49 -0.24
N ALA A 150 -4.61 -1.69 -0.42
CA ALA A 150 -5.64 -1.95 -1.43
C ALA A 150 -5.07 -1.94 -2.86
N ILE A 151 -4.21 -0.97 -3.17
CA ILE A 151 -3.53 -0.87 -4.48
C ILE A 151 -2.57 -2.04 -4.69
N ASP A 152 -1.76 -2.35 -3.68
CA ASP A 152 -0.76 -3.42 -3.77
C ASP A 152 -1.44 -4.79 -3.97
N LEU A 153 -2.50 -5.08 -3.20
CA LEU A 153 -3.24 -6.33 -3.34
C LEU A 153 -3.89 -6.48 -4.72
N ALA A 154 -4.52 -5.42 -5.25
CA ALA A 154 -5.10 -5.45 -6.59
C ALA A 154 -4.01 -5.68 -7.65
N THR A 155 -2.89 -4.97 -7.54
CA THR A 155 -1.76 -5.10 -8.48
C THR A 155 -1.15 -6.50 -8.45
N MET A 156 -0.87 -7.05 -7.26
CA MET A 156 -0.34 -8.40 -7.08
C MET A 156 -1.31 -9.49 -7.56
N ALA A 157 -2.63 -9.23 -7.52
CA ALA A 157 -3.64 -10.12 -8.09
C ALA A 157 -3.68 -10.09 -9.64
N GLY A 158 -2.92 -9.20 -10.28
CA GLY A 158 -2.93 -8.99 -11.73
C GLY A 158 -4.12 -8.17 -12.22
N LEU A 159 -4.73 -7.40 -11.32
CA LEU A 159 -5.87 -6.52 -11.57
C LEU A 159 -5.40 -5.07 -11.74
N LYS A 160 -6.31 -4.18 -12.12
CA LYS A 160 -6.10 -2.73 -12.20
C LYS A 160 -5.66 -2.19 -10.84
N PRO A 161 -4.73 -1.21 -10.79
CA PRO A 161 -4.25 -0.64 -9.54
C PRO A 161 -5.27 0.34 -8.95
N ALA A 162 -6.43 -0.21 -8.58
CA ALA A 162 -7.55 0.49 -7.97
C ALA A 162 -8.26 -0.46 -7.00
N GLY A 163 -8.51 0.02 -5.79
CA GLY A 163 -9.11 -0.77 -4.72
C GLY A 163 -10.37 -0.14 -4.15
N VAL A 164 -10.97 -0.84 -3.20
CA VAL A 164 -12.00 -0.33 -2.30
C VAL A 164 -11.61 -0.71 -0.88
N LEU A 165 -11.83 0.20 0.06
CA LEU A 165 -11.72 -0.07 1.49
C LEU A 165 -12.84 0.61 2.26
N CYS A 166 -13.24 0.02 3.39
CA CYS A 166 -14.12 0.62 4.37
C CYS A 166 -13.99 -0.12 5.70
N GLU A 167 -13.97 0.64 6.80
CA GLU A 167 -13.61 0.13 8.11
C GLU A 167 -14.76 -0.69 8.72
N LEU A 168 -14.46 -1.88 9.24
CA LEU A 168 -15.44 -2.79 9.85
C LEU A 168 -15.90 -2.29 11.22
N VAL A 169 -17.22 -2.39 11.46
CA VAL A 169 -17.86 -1.90 12.68
C VAL A 169 -18.67 -2.99 13.37
N ASN A 170 -18.67 -2.97 14.70
CA ASN A 170 -19.59 -3.75 15.53
C ASN A 170 -21.00 -3.14 15.48
N ASP A 171 -22.02 -3.94 15.79
CA ASP A 171 -23.43 -3.49 15.86
C ASP A 171 -23.68 -2.39 16.91
N ASP A 172 -22.79 -2.26 17.90
CA ASP A 172 -22.85 -1.19 18.91
C ASP A 172 -22.22 0.13 18.45
N GLY A 173 -21.72 0.18 17.21
CA GLY A 173 -21.09 1.35 16.58
C GLY A 173 -19.60 1.51 16.90
N THR A 174 -19.00 0.59 17.68
CA THR A 174 -17.54 0.57 17.87
C THR A 174 -16.82 -0.05 16.67
N MET A 175 -15.54 0.25 16.49
CA MET A 175 -14.73 -0.36 15.43
C MET A 175 -14.33 -1.79 15.82
N MET A 176 -14.37 -2.73 14.86
CA MET A 176 -13.94 -4.11 15.11
C MET A 176 -12.44 -4.16 15.38
N ARG A 177 -12.05 -4.81 16.48
CA ARG A 177 -10.63 -5.11 16.80
C ARG A 177 -10.27 -6.52 16.36
N LEU A 178 -8.98 -6.86 16.38
CA LEU A 178 -8.47 -8.14 15.88
C LEU A 178 -9.26 -9.40 16.34
N PRO A 179 -9.67 -9.54 17.61
CA PRO A 179 -10.50 -10.69 18.03
C PRO A 179 -11.87 -10.74 17.34
N ASP A 180 -12.51 -9.59 17.13
CA ASP A 180 -13.82 -9.48 16.48
C ASP A 180 -13.67 -9.76 14.97
N LEU A 181 -12.63 -9.18 14.36
CA LEU A 181 -12.28 -9.40 12.95
C LEU A 181 -12.03 -10.88 12.65
N LYS A 182 -11.33 -11.61 13.55
CA LYS A 182 -11.12 -13.06 13.38
C LYS A 182 -12.43 -13.86 13.42
N ARG A 183 -13.38 -13.47 14.29
CA ARG A 183 -14.70 -14.11 14.35
C ARG A 183 -15.50 -13.81 13.07
N PHE A 184 -15.55 -12.54 12.68
CA PHE A 184 -16.22 -12.08 11.46
C PHE A 184 -15.66 -12.76 10.20
N ALA A 185 -14.34 -12.85 10.10
CA ALA A 185 -13.66 -13.54 9.00
C ALA A 185 -13.98 -15.04 8.94
N THR A 186 -14.13 -15.69 10.10
CA THR A 186 -14.53 -17.10 10.16
C THR A 186 -15.97 -17.28 9.69
N GLU A 187 -16.89 -16.42 10.14
CA GLU A 187 -18.31 -16.45 9.77
C GLU A 187 -18.53 -16.22 8.26
N HIS A 188 -17.76 -15.31 7.66
CA HIS A 188 -17.89 -14.93 6.26
C HIS A 188 -16.83 -15.54 5.33
N GLU A 189 -16.03 -16.48 5.84
CA GLU A 189 -14.96 -17.17 5.09
C GLU A 189 -13.97 -16.21 4.39
N LEU A 190 -13.56 -15.15 5.10
CA LEU A 190 -12.65 -14.12 4.61
C LEU A 190 -11.21 -14.36 5.08
N ALA A 191 -10.24 -14.01 4.24
CA ALA A 191 -8.84 -13.99 4.66
C ALA A 191 -8.56 -12.74 5.50
N VAL A 192 -7.78 -12.90 6.57
CA VAL A 192 -7.27 -11.79 7.38
C VAL A 192 -5.75 -11.74 7.27
N ILE A 193 -5.22 -10.57 6.88
CA ILE A 193 -3.78 -10.31 6.77
C ILE A 193 -3.40 -9.01 7.47
N SER A 194 -2.11 -8.83 7.75
CA SER A 194 -1.59 -7.57 8.29
C SER A 194 -0.80 -6.80 7.23
N ILE A 195 -0.78 -5.46 7.33
CA ILE A 195 0.11 -4.61 6.52
C ILE A 195 1.58 -4.99 6.74
N ALA A 196 1.96 -5.36 7.96
CA ALA A 196 3.31 -5.81 8.28
C ALA A 196 3.70 -7.08 7.50
N ASP A 197 2.80 -8.08 7.44
CA ASP A 197 3.01 -9.30 6.65
C ASP A 197 3.06 -9.00 5.15
N LEU A 198 2.25 -8.04 4.67
CA LEU A 198 2.27 -7.60 3.28
C LEU A 198 3.60 -6.93 2.91
N ILE A 199 4.13 -6.03 3.76
CA ILE A 199 5.45 -5.43 3.59
C ILE A 199 6.54 -6.51 3.56
N ALA A 200 6.52 -7.43 4.51
CA ALA A 200 7.49 -8.52 4.57
C ALA A 200 7.40 -9.44 3.34
N TYR A 201 6.19 -9.69 2.83
CA TYR A 201 5.97 -10.45 1.61
C TYR A 201 6.58 -9.75 0.40
N ARG A 202 6.21 -8.48 0.13
CA ARG A 202 6.72 -7.71 -1.01
C ARG A 202 8.25 -7.61 -0.98
N ARG A 203 8.87 -7.39 0.19
CA ARG A 203 10.33 -7.36 0.34
C ARG A 203 11.03 -8.68 -0.01
N ARG A 204 10.36 -9.82 0.17
CA ARG A 204 10.91 -11.16 -0.13
C ARG A 204 10.67 -11.59 -1.58
N THR A 205 9.59 -11.14 -2.20
CA THR A 205 9.14 -11.64 -3.51
C THR A 205 9.43 -10.68 -4.66
N GLU A 206 9.59 -9.39 -4.39
CA GLU A 206 9.81 -8.36 -5.42
C GLU A 206 11.27 -7.92 -5.50
N ARG A 207 11.70 -7.58 -6.72
CA ARG A 207 12.99 -6.92 -6.95
C ARG A 207 12.85 -5.41 -6.75
N LEU A 208 13.11 -4.96 -5.53
CA LEU A 208 12.92 -3.57 -5.11
C LEU A 208 14.09 -2.63 -5.42
N VAL A 209 15.20 -3.18 -5.93
CA VAL A 209 16.39 -2.42 -6.30
C VAL A 209 16.88 -2.78 -7.70
N GLN A 210 17.26 -1.74 -8.44
CA GLN A 210 17.85 -1.86 -9.77
C GLN A 210 19.29 -1.36 -9.72
N ARG A 211 20.19 -2.08 -10.37
CA ARG A 211 21.58 -1.68 -10.48
C ARG A 211 21.71 -0.60 -11.56
N ILE A 212 22.21 0.57 -11.21
CA ILE A 212 22.24 1.75 -12.10
C ILE A 212 23.65 2.18 -12.50
N ALA A 213 24.67 1.89 -11.69
CA ALA A 213 26.04 2.31 -11.95
C ALA A 213 27.09 1.33 -11.39
N GLU A 214 28.31 1.39 -11.94
CA GLU A 214 29.50 0.73 -11.41
C GLU A 214 30.71 1.65 -11.58
N ALA A 215 31.55 1.73 -10.55
CA ALA A 215 32.84 2.42 -10.61
C ALA A 215 33.90 1.68 -9.78
N ARG A 216 35.17 1.88 -10.14
CA ARG A 216 36.31 1.50 -9.30
C ARG A 216 36.60 2.64 -8.34
N MET A 217 36.69 2.33 -7.05
CA MET A 217 36.89 3.30 -5.97
C MET A 217 38.17 2.95 -5.20
N PRO A 218 39.32 3.57 -5.54
CA PRO A 218 40.53 3.40 -4.76
C PRO A 218 40.41 4.15 -3.42
N THR A 219 40.78 3.48 -2.33
CA THR A 219 40.75 4.02 -0.96
C THR A 219 42.06 3.69 -0.23
N GLU A 220 42.25 4.23 0.98
CA GLU A 220 43.38 3.85 1.84
C GLU A 220 43.34 2.37 2.27
N PHE A 221 42.17 1.74 2.26
CA PHE A 221 41.95 0.34 2.64
C PHE A 221 42.04 -0.64 1.45
N GLY A 222 42.37 -0.13 0.26
CA GLY A 222 42.42 -0.91 -0.98
C GLY A 222 41.41 -0.44 -2.03
N GLU A 223 41.28 -1.22 -3.10
CA GLU A 223 40.35 -0.91 -4.19
C GLU A 223 39.02 -1.63 -3.99
N PHE A 224 37.94 -0.86 -4.03
CA PHE A 224 36.57 -1.37 -3.98
C PHE A 224 35.88 -1.19 -5.33
N LYS A 225 34.97 -2.11 -5.64
CA LYS A 225 33.94 -1.89 -6.65
C LYS A 225 32.75 -1.23 -6.00
N ALA A 226 32.46 0.02 -6.37
CA ALA A 226 31.29 0.75 -5.96
C ALA A 226 30.15 0.48 -6.94
N VAL A 227 29.06 -0.12 -6.45
CA VAL A 227 27.86 -0.43 -7.24
C VAL A 227 26.71 0.44 -6.76
N GLY A 228 26.16 1.26 -7.66
CA GLY A 228 24.97 2.07 -7.38
C GLY A 228 23.69 1.27 -7.61
N TYR A 229 22.78 1.34 -6.65
CA TYR A 229 21.45 0.75 -6.69
C TYR A 229 20.37 1.83 -6.51
N HIS A 230 19.39 1.85 -7.41
CA HIS A 230 18.20 2.66 -7.28
C HIS A 230 17.06 1.85 -6.68
N ALA A 231 16.47 2.35 -5.60
CA ALA A 231 15.30 1.78 -4.97
C ALA A 231 14.03 2.23 -5.70
N THR A 232 13.25 1.27 -6.20
CA THR A 232 12.10 1.55 -7.08
C THR A 232 10.88 2.13 -6.37
N HIS A 233 10.90 2.18 -5.04
CA HIS A 233 9.73 2.53 -4.21
C HIS A 233 9.83 3.91 -3.55
N ASP A 234 11.03 4.48 -3.42
CA ASP A 234 11.25 5.77 -2.77
C ASP A 234 12.28 6.66 -3.49
N ASN A 235 12.74 6.25 -4.68
CA ASN A 235 13.78 6.91 -5.48
C ASN A 235 15.14 7.06 -4.77
N ALA A 236 15.38 6.36 -3.65
CA ALA A 236 16.66 6.41 -2.99
C ALA A 236 17.75 5.75 -3.85
N GLU A 237 18.96 6.32 -3.79
CA GLU A 237 20.15 5.70 -4.34
C GLU A 237 21.02 5.18 -3.20
N HIS A 238 21.39 3.91 -3.29
CA HIS A 238 22.25 3.23 -2.35
C HIS A 238 23.54 2.79 -3.04
N VAL A 239 24.65 2.77 -2.31
CA VAL A 239 25.92 2.24 -2.81
C VAL A 239 26.29 0.96 -2.06
N ALA A 240 26.72 -0.05 -2.79
CA ALA A 240 27.40 -1.21 -2.23
C ALA A 240 28.90 -1.13 -2.57
N LEU A 241 29.75 -1.21 -1.56
CA LEU A 241 31.20 -1.29 -1.72
C LEU A 241 31.63 -2.75 -1.61
N VAL A 242 32.13 -3.30 -2.72
CA VAL A 242 32.50 -4.72 -2.82
C VAL A 242 34.02 -4.83 -2.93
N TYR A 243 34.63 -5.60 -2.04
CA TYR A 243 36.05 -5.92 -2.08
C TYR A 243 36.26 -7.37 -2.53
N GLY A 244 37.01 -7.56 -3.62
CA GLY A 244 37.23 -8.89 -4.22
C GLY A 244 35.99 -9.45 -4.93
N GLU A 245 35.96 -10.78 -5.07
CA GLU A 245 34.87 -11.54 -5.71
C GLU A 245 33.97 -12.18 -4.65
N ILE A 246 32.65 -12.03 -4.79
CA ILE A 246 31.65 -12.50 -3.80
C ILE A 246 31.17 -13.94 -4.05
N GLY A 247 31.63 -14.59 -5.12
CA GLY A 247 31.34 -16.00 -5.40
C GLY A 247 29.84 -16.35 -5.42
N ASP A 248 29.47 -17.37 -4.66
CA ASP A 248 28.09 -17.84 -4.49
C ASP A 248 27.29 -17.07 -3.42
N GLY A 249 27.92 -16.07 -2.80
CA GLY A 249 27.31 -15.22 -1.77
C GLY A 249 27.18 -15.87 -0.39
N GLN A 250 27.76 -17.05 -0.16
CA GLN A 250 27.79 -17.68 1.16
C GLN A 250 29.00 -17.20 1.98
N ASP A 251 28.84 -17.12 3.31
CA ASP A 251 29.90 -16.71 4.26
C ASP A 251 30.62 -15.39 3.92
N VAL A 252 29.91 -14.47 3.27
CA VAL A 252 30.42 -13.13 2.93
C VAL A 252 30.34 -12.23 4.18
N LEU A 253 31.45 -11.55 4.49
CA LEU A 253 31.43 -10.50 5.51
C LEU A 253 30.62 -9.31 5.01
N VAL A 254 29.50 -9.02 5.68
CA VAL A 254 28.59 -7.93 5.30
C VAL A 254 28.44 -6.93 6.42
N ARG A 255 28.46 -5.64 6.06
CA ARG A 255 28.06 -4.52 6.91
C ARG A 255 26.98 -3.72 6.20
N VAL A 256 25.81 -3.59 6.85
CA VAL A 256 24.79 -2.62 6.45
C VAL A 256 25.03 -1.35 7.25
N HIS A 257 25.29 -0.25 6.57
CA HIS A 257 25.56 1.05 7.18
C HIS A 257 24.48 2.06 6.77
N SER A 258 23.81 2.65 7.75
CA SER A 258 22.86 3.73 7.52
C SER A 258 23.60 5.06 7.47
N GLU A 259 23.32 5.87 6.46
CA GLU A 259 23.95 7.19 6.27
C GLU A 259 23.78 8.06 7.53
N CYS A 260 24.89 8.67 7.96
CA CYS A 260 24.92 9.70 8.97
C CYS A 260 25.77 10.88 8.47
N LEU A 261 25.13 11.88 7.86
CA LEU A 261 25.85 13.04 7.31
C LEU A 261 26.80 13.70 8.33
N THR A 262 26.37 13.82 9.59
CA THR A 262 27.18 14.44 10.64
C THR A 262 28.37 13.59 11.06
N GLY A 263 28.21 12.26 11.15
CA GLY A 263 29.27 11.34 11.53
C GLY A 263 30.22 11.02 10.37
N ASP A 264 29.66 10.59 9.25
CA ASP A 264 30.38 10.01 8.11
C ASP A 264 31.14 11.07 7.31
N VAL A 265 30.56 12.27 7.17
CA VAL A 265 31.15 13.36 6.37
C VAL A 265 31.81 14.41 7.24
N PHE A 266 31.15 14.86 8.30
CA PHE A 266 31.65 15.96 9.15
C PHE A 266 32.47 15.50 10.37
N GLY A 267 32.56 14.20 10.63
CA GLY A 267 33.36 13.66 11.74
C GLY A 267 32.83 14.05 13.13
N SER A 268 31.50 14.18 13.27
CA SER A 268 30.85 14.51 14.54
C SER A 268 31.25 13.54 15.65
N VAL A 269 31.70 14.08 16.79
CA VAL A 269 32.04 13.31 18.00
C VAL A 269 30.83 13.01 18.90
N ARG A 270 29.63 13.45 18.49
CA ARG A 270 28.38 13.15 19.20
C ARG A 270 27.75 11.81 18.78
N CYS A 271 28.30 11.18 17.75
CA CYS A 271 27.93 9.85 17.28
C CYS A 271 29.22 9.11 16.88
N ASP A 272 29.14 7.79 16.78
CA ASP A 272 30.25 6.92 16.40
C ASP A 272 30.19 6.46 14.92
N CYS A 273 29.19 6.91 14.14
CA CYS A 273 28.97 6.48 12.76
C CYS A 273 30.21 6.57 11.85
N GLY A 274 30.96 7.68 11.91
CA GLY A 274 32.19 7.86 11.13
C GLY A 274 33.40 7.07 11.62
N GLN A 275 33.36 6.53 12.85
CA GLN A 275 34.41 5.65 13.40
C GLN A 275 34.13 4.18 13.10
N ILE A 276 32.86 3.81 12.89
CA ILE A 276 32.44 2.44 12.55
C ILE A 276 32.86 2.04 11.12
N GLY A 277 33.26 3.00 10.28
CA GLY A 277 33.76 2.78 8.91
C GLY A 277 35.30 2.76 8.76
N ARG A 278 36.07 2.83 9.85
CA ARG A 278 37.55 2.75 9.85
C ARG A 278 38.07 1.41 10.36
#